data_AF-A0A443S9D6-F1
#
_entry.id   AF-A0A443S9D6-F1
#
_cell.length_a   1.000
_cell.length_b   1.000
_cell.length_c   1.000
_cell.angle_alpha   90.00
_cell.angle_beta   90.00
_cell.angle_gamma   90.00
#
_symmetry.space_group_name_H-M   'P 1'
#
loop_
_entity.id
_entity.type
_entity.pdbx_description
1 polymer ?
#
loop_
_entity_poly.entity_id
_entity_poly.type
_entity_poly.pdbx_seq_one_letter_code
_entity_poly.pdbx_strand_id
1 'polypeptide(L)'
;MNFFKIVFLVLLSLIKVSNQQCLMKGVCEKKSFGIVPCEFNGPPEPLLDNDAKEVMNEICPHLASEDALCCDKDQIFEMKRSFEISGLFLKICPSCFLNYGKVFCHLYCSAKQNTFLKVLNTTKGEDGKNQVDEVTYFVNVGFANDVYYSCQSVTRHGLKIIDVFCKPWSAEKCNYQRMLNYMGADETHFGRHPFQVDFIFVNTMTINEENETFTANVRM
;
A
#
# COMPACT_ATOMS: atom_id res chain seq x y z
N MET A 1 -52.28 -2.64 -1.15
CA MET A 1 -51.50 -1.43 -1.49
C MET A 1 -50.45 -1.03 -0.43
N ASN A 2 -50.24 -1.82 0.64
CA ASN A 2 -49.23 -1.53 1.68
C ASN A 2 -47.99 -2.43 1.62
N PHE A 3 -48.06 -3.59 0.95
CA PHE A 3 -46.95 -4.53 0.89
C PHE A 3 -45.79 -4.03 0.00
N PHE A 4 -46.11 -3.43 -1.16
CA PHE A 4 -45.11 -2.87 -2.07
C PHE A 4 -44.31 -1.68 -1.48
N LYS A 5 -44.92 -0.89 -0.59
CA LYS A 5 -44.25 0.23 0.09
C LYS A 5 -43.26 -0.25 1.15
N ILE A 6 -43.58 -1.35 1.84
CA ILE A 6 -42.70 -1.94 2.86
C ILE A 6 -41.46 -2.57 2.19
N VAL A 7 -41.62 -3.24 1.05
CA VAL A 7 -40.48 -3.81 0.29
C VAL A 7 -39.53 -2.71 -0.21
N PHE A 8 -40.06 -1.57 -0.67
CA PHE A 8 -39.24 -0.45 -1.15
C PHE A 8 -38.46 0.26 -0.02
N LEU A 9 -39.03 0.35 1.18
CA LEU A 9 -38.36 0.90 2.38
C LEU A 9 -37.27 -0.02 2.94
N VAL A 10 -37.42 -1.34 2.78
CA VAL A 10 -36.38 -2.32 3.18
C VAL A 10 -35.23 -2.36 2.15
N LEU A 11 -35.48 -2.10 0.87
CA LEU A 11 -34.40 -2.00 -0.13
C LEU A 11 -33.51 -0.76 0.04
N LEU A 12 -34.05 0.36 0.53
CA LEU A 12 -33.29 1.60 0.76
C LEU A 12 -32.40 1.56 2.02
N SER A 13 -32.58 0.57 2.91
CA SER A 13 -31.82 0.45 4.16
C SER A 13 -30.55 -0.41 4.06
N LEU A 14 -30.22 -0.93 2.88
CA LEU A 14 -29.01 -1.76 2.67
C LEU A 14 -27.90 -1.09 1.84
N ILE A 15 -28.06 0.18 1.44
CA ILE A 15 -26.92 0.93 0.93
C ILE A 15 -26.09 1.36 2.14
N LYS A 16 -25.27 0.45 2.67
CA LYS A 16 -24.07 0.86 3.40
C LYS A 16 -23.30 1.73 2.41
N VAL A 17 -23.26 3.04 2.66
CA VAL A 17 -22.28 3.91 2.01
C VAL A 17 -20.93 3.40 2.50
N SER A 18 -20.35 2.48 1.72
CA SER A 18 -19.05 1.93 2.02
C SER A 18 -18.05 3.03 1.73
N ASN A 19 -17.31 3.48 2.76
CA ASN A 19 -16.20 4.42 2.60
C ASN A 19 -14.95 3.68 2.05
N GLN A 20 -15.18 2.76 1.11
CA GLN A 20 -14.17 1.94 0.45
C GLN A 20 -14.12 2.39 -1.00
N GLN A 21 -13.03 3.06 -1.35
CA GLN A 21 -12.81 3.55 -2.69
C GLN A 21 -11.34 3.33 -3.03
N CYS A 22 -11.12 2.77 -4.22
CA CYS A 22 -9.79 2.67 -4.80
C CYS A 22 -9.42 4.01 -5.44
N LEU A 23 -8.14 4.36 -5.33
CA LEU A 23 -7.51 5.48 -6.03
C LEU A 23 -6.57 4.99 -7.14
N MET A 24 -6.09 3.75 -7.01
CA MET A 24 -5.13 3.14 -7.91
C MET A 24 -5.48 1.68 -8.13
N LYS A 25 -5.37 1.19 -9.36
CA LYS A 25 -5.59 -0.22 -9.70
C LYS A 25 -4.93 -0.57 -11.03
N GLY A 26 -4.37 -1.78 -11.11
CA GLY A 26 -3.75 -2.32 -12.31
C GLY A 26 -2.32 -1.86 -12.51
N VAL A 27 -1.74 -2.21 -13.66
CA VAL A 27 -0.35 -1.93 -14.02
C VAL A 27 -0.32 -1.01 -15.24
N CYS A 28 0.18 0.21 -15.07
CA CYS A 28 0.38 1.16 -16.16
C CYS A 28 1.80 1.11 -16.71
N GLU A 29 2.79 0.98 -15.83
CA GLU A 29 4.20 0.83 -16.21
C GLU A 29 4.88 -0.23 -15.35
N LYS A 30 5.81 -0.99 -15.95
CA LYS A 30 6.69 -1.90 -15.22
C LYS A 30 8.09 -1.29 -15.15
N LYS A 31 8.63 -1.19 -13.94
CA LYS A 31 9.99 -0.73 -13.66
C LYS A 31 10.81 -1.84 -12.99
N SER A 32 12.12 -1.67 -12.92
CA SER A 32 13.04 -2.68 -12.39
C SER A 32 12.74 -3.14 -10.95
N PHE A 33 12.18 -2.25 -10.13
CA PHE A 33 11.91 -2.51 -8.70
C PHE A 33 10.42 -2.55 -8.37
N GLY A 34 9.54 -2.53 -9.37
CA GLY A 34 8.09 -2.64 -9.16
C GLY A 34 7.26 -2.08 -10.29
N ILE A 35 6.03 -1.70 -9.98
CA ILE A 35 5.07 -1.20 -10.96
C ILE A 35 4.60 0.21 -10.62
N VAL A 36 4.31 0.98 -11.65
CA VAL A 36 3.53 2.21 -11.53
C VAL A 36 2.06 1.83 -11.77
N PRO A 37 1.17 2.06 -10.79
CA PRO A 37 -0.23 1.71 -10.95
C PRO A 37 -0.96 2.74 -11.81
N CYS A 38 -2.09 2.34 -12.37
CA CYS A 38 -2.98 3.28 -13.05
C CYS A 38 -3.85 4.03 -12.05
N GLU A 39 -4.16 5.29 -12.34
CA GLU A 39 -5.20 6.03 -11.63
C GLU A 39 -6.54 5.31 -11.84
N PHE A 40 -7.27 5.08 -10.74
CA PHE A 40 -8.54 4.39 -10.78
C PHE A 40 -9.46 4.93 -9.70
N ASN A 41 -10.60 5.49 -10.10
CA ASN A 41 -11.61 6.02 -9.18
C ASN A 41 -12.85 5.12 -9.21
N GLY A 42 -12.76 3.96 -8.55
CA GLY A 42 -13.87 3.00 -8.47
C GLY A 42 -13.93 2.21 -7.16
N PRO A 43 -14.98 1.39 -6.97
CA PRO A 43 -15.09 0.52 -5.81
C PRO A 43 -14.03 -0.59 -5.86
N PRO A 44 -13.64 -1.16 -4.71
CA PRO A 44 -12.85 -2.38 -4.67
C PRO A 44 -13.64 -3.55 -5.25
N GLU A 45 -12.93 -4.53 -5.82
CA GLU A 45 -13.52 -5.67 -6.50
C GLU A 45 -13.04 -7.00 -5.89
N PRO A 46 -13.87 -8.05 -5.93
CA PRO A 46 -13.46 -9.37 -5.46
C PRO A 46 -12.33 -9.93 -6.32
N LEU A 47 -11.31 -10.50 -5.69
CA LEU A 47 -10.28 -11.25 -6.40
C LEU A 47 -10.86 -12.61 -6.80
N LEU A 48 -11.06 -12.85 -8.10
CA LEU A 48 -11.72 -14.06 -8.59
C LEU A 48 -10.74 -15.19 -8.95
N ASP A 49 -9.54 -14.82 -9.39
CA ASP A 49 -8.53 -15.76 -9.88
C ASP A 49 -7.86 -16.52 -8.71
N ASN A 50 -7.83 -17.86 -8.79
CA ASN A 50 -7.34 -18.69 -7.70
C ASN A 50 -5.81 -18.65 -7.53
N ASP A 51 -5.06 -18.55 -8.63
CA ASP A 51 -3.60 -18.44 -8.57
C ASP A 51 -3.21 -17.10 -7.93
N ALA A 52 -3.93 -16.02 -8.29
CA ALA A 52 -3.76 -14.71 -7.66
C ALA A 52 -4.12 -14.72 -6.17
N LYS A 53 -5.14 -15.48 -5.74
CA LYS A 53 -5.46 -15.68 -4.32
C LYS A 53 -4.35 -16.39 -3.56
N GLU A 54 -3.75 -17.42 -4.15
CA GLU A 54 -2.62 -18.12 -3.55
C GLU A 54 -1.43 -17.17 -3.37
N VAL A 55 -1.11 -16.39 -4.40
CA VAL A 55 -0.06 -15.38 -4.32
C VAL A 55 -0.40 -14.30 -3.29
N MET A 56 -1.63 -13.79 -3.25
CA MET A 56 -2.08 -12.83 -2.24
C MET A 56 -1.88 -13.38 -0.82
N ASN A 57 -2.20 -14.65 -0.59
CA ASN A 57 -1.98 -15.30 0.70
C ASN A 57 -0.49 -15.45 1.04
N GLU A 58 0.37 -15.62 0.03
CA GLU A 58 1.83 -15.68 0.20
C GLU A 58 2.42 -14.30 0.58
N ILE A 59 2.09 -13.26 -0.17
CA ILE A 59 2.76 -11.94 -0.06
C ILE A 59 2.05 -10.95 0.87
N CYS A 60 0.73 -11.08 1.00
CA CYS A 60 -0.14 -10.17 1.76
C CYS A 60 -1.20 -10.96 2.56
N PRO A 61 -0.82 -11.91 3.43
CA PRO A 61 -1.76 -12.80 4.13
C PRO A 61 -2.83 -12.06 4.96
N HIS A 62 -2.53 -10.84 5.42
CA HIS A 62 -3.45 -9.98 6.18
C HIS A 62 -4.59 -9.41 5.33
N LEU A 63 -4.48 -9.39 4.00
CA LEU A 63 -5.53 -8.98 3.07
C LEU A 63 -6.19 -10.15 2.34
N ALA A 64 -5.67 -11.38 2.49
CA ALA A 64 -6.13 -12.54 1.72
C ALA A 64 -7.56 -12.98 2.06
N SER A 65 -8.07 -12.60 3.23
CA SER A 65 -9.44 -12.89 3.67
C SER A 65 -10.42 -11.73 3.39
N GLU A 66 -9.98 -10.62 2.81
CA GLU A 66 -10.86 -9.51 2.47
C GLU A 66 -11.76 -9.86 1.27
N ASP A 67 -13.02 -9.44 1.30
CA ASP A 67 -14.00 -9.75 0.25
C ASP A 67 -13.71 -9.01 -1.06
N ALA A 68 -13.01 -7.88 -1.00
CA ALA A 68 -12.70 -7.02 -2.13
C ALA A 68 -11.35 -6.33 -1.95
N LEU A 69 -10.67 -6.01 -3.06
CA LEU A 69 -9.34 -5.39 -3.09
C LEU A 69 -9.26 -4.31 -4.17
N CYS A 70 -8.28 -3.43 -4.04
CA CYS A 70 -7.95 -2.39 -5.03
C CYS A 70 -6.83 -2.79 -6.01
N CYS A 71 -6.45 -4.06 -6.05
CA CYS A 71 -5.50 -4.59 -7.02
C CYS A 71 -6.10 -5.74 -7.83
N ASP A 72 -5.64 -5.89 -9.06
CA ASP A 72 -6.03 -7.01 -9.93
C ASP A 72 -4.97 -8.12 -9.96
N LYS A 73 -5.29 -9.20 -10.67
CA LYS A 73 -4.41 -10.37 -10.84
C LYS A 73 -3.02 -9.98 -11.32
N ASP A 74 -2.94 -9.15 -12.36
CA ASP A 74 -1.66 -8.82 -12.99
C ASP A 74 -0.80 -7.99 -12.04
N GLN A 75 -1.41 -7.04 -11.33
CA GLN A 75 -0.75 -6.24 -10.31
C GLN A 75 -0.22 -7.11 -9.16
N ILE A 76 -1.00 -8.09 -8.68
CA ILE A 76 -0.58 -9.02 -7.61
C ILE A 76 0.65 -9.84 -8.04
N PHE A 77 0.68 -10.33 -9.27
CA PHE A 77 1.83 -11.09 -9.77
C PHE A 77 3.08 -10.23 -9.94
N GLU A 78 2.94 -8.98 -10.39
CA GLU A 78 4.09 -8.06 -10.43
C GLU A 78 4.57 -7.69 -9.03
N MET A 79 3.66 -7.46 -8.08
CA MET A 79 4.01 -7.23 -6.67
C MET A 79 4.82 -8.40 -6.10
N LYS A 80 4.48 -9.65 -6.42
CA LYS A 80 5.27 -10.82 -6.01
C LYS A 80 6.71 -10.71 -6.50
N ARG A 81 6.93 -10.34 -7.77
CA ARG A 81 8.29 -10.17 -8.32
C ARG A 81 9.06 -9.07 -7.58
N SER A 82 8.41 -7.94 -7.27
CA SER A 82 9.02 -6.86 -6.49
C SER A 82 9.38 -7.30 -5.07
N PHE A 83 8.50 -8.06 -4.42
CA PHE A 83 8.70 -8.58 -3.08
C PHE A 83 9.78 -9.66 -3.02
N GLU A 84 10.02 -10.41 -4.10
CA GLU A 84 11.17 -11.31 -4.22
C GLU A 84 12.49 -10.55 -4.18
N ILE A 85 12.57 -9.40 -4.86
CA ILE A 85 13.76 -8.53 -4.85
C ILE A 85 14.03 -8.00 -3.43
N SER A 86 13.04 -7.39 -2.79
CA SER A 86 13.16 -6.93 -1.39
C SER A 86 13.43 -8.10 -0.43
N GLY A 87 12.83 -9.27 -0.72
CA GLY A 87 12.98 -10.49 0.05
C GLY A 87 14.40 -11.04 0.10
N LEU A 88 15.26 -10.74 -0.88
CA LEU A 88 16.69 -11.10 -0.86
C LEU A 88 17.42 -10.55 0.37
N PHE A 89 16.91 -9.46 0.95
CA PHE A 89 17.46 -8.83 2.15
C PHE A 89 16.58 -9.08 3.38
N LEU A 90 15.26 -9.00 3.22
CA LEU A 90 14.32 -8.98 4.34
C LEU A 90 13.89 -10.36 4.84
N LYS A 91 13.86 -11.40 3.98
CA LYS A 91 13.35 -12.74 4.37
C LYS A 91 14.20 -13.46 5.42
N ILE A 92 15.41 -12.97 5.71
CA ILE A 92 16.22 -13.46 6.85
C ILE A 92 15.52 -13.23 8.20
N CYS A 93 14.60 -12.26 8.26
CA CYS A 93 13.75 -11.99 9.41
C CYS A 93 12.28 -11.92 8.94
N PRO A 94 11.50 -13.01 9.11
CA PRO A 94 10.12 -13.09 8.60
C PRO A 94 9.22 -11.96 9.11
N SER A 95 9.36 -11.53 10.38
CA SER A 95 8.58 -10.42 10.94
C SER A 95 8.87 -9.09 10.25
N CYS A 96 10.14 -8.81 9.95
CA CYS A 96 10.55 -7.62 9.21
C CYS A 96 9.93 -7.63 7.80
N PHE A 97 10.03 -8.76 7.09
CA PHE A 97 9.44 -8.90 5.76
C PHE A 97 7.91 -8.75 5.77
N LEU A 98 7.21 -9.34 6.75
CA LEU A 98 5.75 -9.22 6.86
C LEU A 98 5.31 -7.80 7.17
N ASN A 99 5.96 -7.11 8.11
CA ASN A 99 5.62 -5.73 8.45
C ASN A 99 5.96 -4.75 7.32
N TYR A 100 7.09 -4.95 6.62
CA TYR A 100 7.41 -4.26 5.37
C TYR A 100 6.31 -4.50 4.33
N GLY A 101 5.94 -5.77 4.13
CA GLY A 101 4.93 -6.20 3.18
C GLY A 101 3.61 -5.50 3.44
N LYS A 102 3.18 -5.39 4.70
CA LYS A 102 1.94 -4.70 5.06
C LYS A 102 1.86 -3.26 4.53
N VAL A 103 2.95 -2.48 4.57
CA VAL A 103 2.95 -1.10 4.03
C VAL A 103 2.54 -1.09 2.56
N PHE A 104 3.19 -1.91 1.74
CA PHE A 104 2.97 -1.91 0.29
C PHE A 104 1.74 -2.72 -0.12
N CYS A 105 1.40 -3.78 0.60
CA CYS A 105 0.12 -4.48 0.43
C CYS A 105 -1.05 -3.51 0.63
N HIS A 106 -1.00 -2.66 1.65
CA HIS A 106 -2.03 -1.64 1.84
C HIS A 106 -1.98 -0.56 0.75
N LEU A 107 -0.80 -0.07 0.37
CA LEU A 107 -0.64 0.89 -0.74
C LEU A 107 -1.33 0.41 -2.01
N TYR A 108 -1.07 -0.83 -2.43
CA TYR A 108 -1.51 -1.34 -3.72
C TYR A 108 -2.89 -2.02 -3.69
N CYS A 109 -3.26 -2.70 -2.60
CA CYS A 109 -4.39 -3.63 -2.60
C CYS A 109 -5.49 -3.32 -1.59
N SER A 110 -5.28 -2.42 -0.61
CA SER A 110 -6.32 -2.13 0.40
C SER A 110 -7.61 -1.66 -0.24
N ALA A 111 -8.75 -2.25 0.16
CA ALA A 111 -10.08 -1.80 -0.27
C ALA A 111 -10.43 -0.36 0.16
N LYS A 112 -9.61 0.25 1.02
CA LYS A 112 -9.83 1.56 1.65
C LYS A 112 -8.73 2.57 1.30
N GLN A 113 -8.11 2.47 0.12
CA GLN A 113 -7.02 3.37 -0.30
C GLN A 113 -7.37 4.84 -0.04
N ASN A 114 -8.57 5.28 -0.42
CA ASN A 114 -9.05 6.66 -0.21
C ASN A 114 -9.04 7.14 1.25
N THR A 115 -8.96 6.22 2.22
CA THR A 115 -8.96 6.60 3.64
C THR A 115 -7.57 6.96 4.13
N PHE A 116 -6.48 6.56 3.49
CA PHE A 116 -5.11 6.87 3.95
C PHE A 116 -4.15 7.26 2.84
N LEU A 117 -4.62 7.28 1.59
CA LEU A 117 -3.88 7.74 0.43
C LEU A 117 -4.54 8.95 -0.20
N LYS A 118 -3.74 9.81 -0.81
CA LYS A 118 -4.16 10.90 -1.71
C LYS A 118 -3.26 10.86 -2.95
N VAL A 119 -3.85 10.84 -4.15
CA VAL A 119 -3.08 10.96 -5.40
C VAL A 119 -2.72 12.43 -5.59
N LEU A 120 -1.43 12.73 -5.75
CA LEU A 120 -0.93 14.09 -5.92
C LEU A 120 -0.64 14.42 -7.38
N ASN A 121 -0.09 13.46 -8.12
CA ASN A 121 0.29 13.67 -9.50
C ASN A 121 0.05 12.43 -10.37
N THR A 122 -0.34 12.70 -11.60
CA THR A 122 -0.54 11.68 -12.64
C THR A 122 -0.03 12.19 -13.98
N THR A 123 0.56 11.30 -14.76
CA THR A 123 0.94 11.57 -16.15
C THR A 123 0.25 10.61 -17.12
N LYS A 124 0.29 10.93 -18.40
CA LYS A 124 -0.18 10.03 -19.45
C LYS A 124 0.91 9.03 -19.81
N GLY A 125 0.61 7.74 -19.61
CA GLY A 125 1.44 6.64 -20.08
C GLY A 125 1.34 6.45 -21.59
N GLU A 126 2.20 5.59 -22.16
CA GLU A 126 2.23 5.30 -23.61
C GLU A 126 0.92 4.70 -24.13
N ASP A 127 0.18 3.98 -23.29
CA ASP A 127 -1.12 3.40 -23.61
C ASP A 127 -2.29 4.39 -23.45
N GLY A 128 -2.00 5.66 -23.12
CA GLY A 128 -2.98 6.73 -22.93
C GLY A 128 -3.70 6.72 -21.58
N LYS A 129 -3.41 5.75 -20.70
CA LYS A 129 -3.95 5.74 -19.33
C LYS A 129 -3.23 6.77 -18.45
N ASN A 130 -3.91 7.22 -17.41
CA ASN A 130 -3.27 8.03 -16.36
C ASN A 130 -2.51 7.07 -15.44
N GLN A 131 -1.19 7.24 -15.35
CA GLN A 131 -0.34 6.53 -14.40
C GLN A 131 -0.09 7.43 -13.19
N VAL A 132 -0.02 6.84 -12.00
CA VAL A 132 0.13 7.59 -10.75
C VAL A 132 1.61 7.77 -10.45
N ASP A 133 2.09 9.01 -10.51
CA ASP A 133 3.51 9.32 -10.29
C ASP A 133 3.82 9.67 -8.84
N GLU A 134 2.82 10.16 -8.10
CA GLU A 134 3.03 10.63 -6.74
C GLU A 134 1.76 10.47 -5.90
N VAL A 135 1.93 9.94 -4.68
CA VAL A 135 0.87 9.84 -3.68
C VAL A 135 1.36 10.29 -2.31
N THR A 136 0.45 10.84 -1.51
CA THR A 136 0.60 10.93 -0.06
C THR A 136 0.11 9.65 0.61
N TYR A 137 0.85 9.15 1.60
CA TYR A 137 0.46 8.05 2.47
C TYR A 137 0.42 8.52 3.93
N PHE A 138 -0.78 8.62 4.50
CA PHE A 138 -0.97 8.92 5.92
C PHE A 138 -0.78 7.67 6.78
N VAL A 139 0.21 7.70 7.67
CA VAL A 139 0.63 6.54 8.45
C VAL A 139 0.71 6.85 9.94
N ASN A 140 0.18 5.96 10.78
CA ASN A 140 0.29 6.11 12.22
C ASN A 140 1.74 5.89 12.68
N VAL A 141 2.23 6.77 13.56
CA VAL A 141 3.59 6.70 14.11
C VAL A 141 3.86 5.38 14.84
N GLY A 142 2.89 4.83 15.56
CA GLY A 142 3.03 3.53 16.24
C GLY A 142 3.28 2.41 15.24
N PHE A 143 2.44 2.31 14.22
CA PHE A 143 2.63 1.32 13.15
C PHE A 143 3.98 1.51 12.42
N ALA A 144 4.35 2.74 12.07
CA ALA A 144 5.63 3.02 11.42
C ALA A 144 6.83 2.59 12.28
N ASN A 145 6.75 2.79 13.60
CA ASN A 145 7.75 2.30 14.54
C ASN A 145 7.80 0.78 14.58
N ASP A 146 6.66 0.08 14.59
CA ASP A 146 6.61 -1.38 14.59
C ASP A 146 7.30 -1.97 13.35
N VAL A 147 7.10 -1.36 12.17
CA VAL A 147 7.83 -1.73 10.94
C VAL A 147 9.33 -1.55 11.13
N TYR A 148 9.76 -0.37 11.58
CA TYR A 148 11.18 -0.06 11.80
C TYR A 148 11.85 -1.00 12.81
N TYR A 149 11.27 -1.15 14.00
CA TYR A 149 11.83 -1.97 15.08
C TYR A 149 11.86 -3.45 14.72
N SER A 150 10.93 -3.93 13.89
CA SER A 150 10.97 -5.30 13.39
C SER A 150 12.20 -5.59 12.51
N CYS A 151 12.85 -4.55 11.96
CA CYS A 151 13.99 -4.66 11.05
C CYS A 151 15.31 -4.15 11.63
N GLN A 152 15.28 -3.27 12.64
CA GLN A 152 16.45 -2.50 13.12
C GLN A 152 17.64 -3.37 13.54
N SER A 153 17.40 -4.49 14.22
CA SER A 153 18.44 -5.37 14.76
C SER A 153 18.82 -6.52 13.82
N VAL A 154 18.24 -6.58 12.62
CA VAL A 154 18.46 -7.68 11.69
C VAL A 154 19.82 -7.51 11.01
N THR A 155 20.62 -8.58 10.99
CA THR A 155 21.95 -8.58 10.40
C THR A 155 22.15 -9.76 9.44
N ARG A 156 23.00 -9.58 8.43
CA ARG A 156 23.44 -10.62 7.50
C ARG A 156 24.93 -10.45 7.24
N HIS A 157 25.72 -11.50 7.52
CA HIS A 157 27.18 -11.47 7.42
C HIS A 157 27.84 -10.27 8.17
N GLY A 158 27.31 -9.92 9.35
CA GLY A 158 27.82 -8.80 10.16
C GLY A 158 27.35 -7.40 9.72
N LEU A 159 26.60 -7.29 8.62
CA LEU A 159 26.03 -6.03 8.14
C LEU A 159 24.57 -5.89 8.59
N LYS A 160 24.17 -4.70 9.02
CA LYS A 160 22.76 -4.40 9.35
C LYS A 160 21.97 -4.26 8.05
N ILE A 161 20.93 -5.05 7.85
CA ILE A 161 20.16 -5.02 6.59
C ILE A 161 19.46 -3.68 6.37
N ILE A 162 19.14 -2.97 7.46
CA ILE A 162 18.46 -1.67 7.40
C ILE A 162 19.30 -0.59 6.71
N ASP A 163 20.63 -0.76 6.62
CA ASP A 163 21.49 0.13 5.83
C ASP A 163 21.09 0.16 4.34
N VAL A 164 20.51 -0.92 3.82
CA VAL A 164 20.05 -1.01 2.42
C VAL A 164 18.77 -0.19 2.23
N PHE A 165 17.93 -0.08 3.27
CA PHE A 165 16.61 0.53 3.21
C PHE A 165 16.52 1.90 3.89
N CYS A 166 17.66 2.52 4.18
CA CYS A 166 17.69 3.78 4.91
C CYS A 166 18.73 4.76 4.39
N LYS A 167 19.12 4.63 3.12
CA LYS A 167 20.07 5.57 2.51
C LYS A 167 19.45 6.97 2.42
N PRO A 168 20.28 8.03 2.42
CA PRO A 168 21.74 8.04 2.56
C PRO A 168 22.23 7.84 4.01
N TRP A 169 21.34 7.63 4.98
CA TRP A 169 21.71 7.43 6.37
C TRP A 169 22.30 6.03 6.61
N SER A 170 23.15 5.93 7.63
CA SER A 170 23.58 4.64 8.15
C SER A 170 22.54 4.08 9.10
N ALA A 171 22.63 2.79 9.40
CA ALA A 171 21.74 2.10 10.33
C ALA A 171 21.70 2.76 11.73
N GLU A 172 22.80 3.33 12.21
CA GLU A 172 22.90 4.06 13.49
C GLU A 172 22.10 5.36 13.48
N LYS A 173 21.99 5.99 12.31
CA LYS A 173 21.21 7.21 12.10
C LYS A 173 19.82 6.90 11.56
N CYS A 174 19.48 5.64 11.29
CA CYS A 174 18.19 5.29 10.74
C CYS A 174 17.09 5.41 11.79
N ASN A 175 15.89 5.81 11.38
CA ASN A 175 14.66 5.78 12.16
C ASN A 175 13.47 5.45 11.24
N TYR A 176 12.26 5.28 11.78
CA TYR A 176 11.08 4.92 10.98
C TYR A 176 10.81 5.90 9.84
N GLN A 177 10.99 7.22 10.07
CA GLN A 177 10.75 8.24 9.05
C GLN A 177 11.74 8.10 7.89
N ARG A 178 13.03 8.01 8.20
CA ARG A 178 14.10 7.88 7.20
C ARG A 178 13.96 6.60 6.40
N MET A 179 13.63 5.50 7.08
CA MET A 179 13.45 4.20 6.45
C MET A 179 12.26 4.21 5.48
N LEU A 180 11.07 4.61 5.94
CA LEU A 180 9.88 4.61 5.11
C LEU A 180 9.97 5.64 3.98
N ASN A 181 10.48 6.84 4.23
CA ASN A 181 10.69 7.84 3.19
C ASN A 181 11.67 7.34 2.12
N TYR A 182 12.76 6.67 2.49
CA TYR A 182 13.68 6.08 1.52
C TYR A 182 13.02 4.96 0.69
N MET A 183 12.21 4.13 1.35
CA MET A 183 11.50 3.03 0.70
C MET A 183 10.37 3.49 -0.22
N GLY A 184 9.79 4.67 0.02
CA GLY A 184 8.79 5.31 -0.84
C GLY A 184 9.36 6.26 -1.88
N ALA A 185 10.64 6.62 -1.77
CA ALA A 185 11.29 7.55 -2.68
C ALA A 185 11.52 6.89 -4.06
N ASP A 186 11.17 7.62 -5.11
CA ASP A 186 11.49 7.25 -6.48
C ASP A 186 12.95 7.61 -6.84
N GLU A 187 13.34 7.38 -8.09
CA GLU A 187 14.72 7.66 -8.54
C GLU A 187 15.06 9.16 -8.51
N THR A 188 14.08 10.05 -8.67
CA THR A 188 14.30 11.50 -8.61
C THR A 188 14.53 11.99 -7.18
N HIS A 189 14.08 11.21 -6.18
CA HIS A 189 14.29 11.42 -4.76
C HIS A 189 15.36 10.49 -4.15
N PHE A 190 16.28 9.98 -4.98
CA PHE A 190 17.40 9.10 -4.60
C PHE A 190 17.00 7.73 -4.01
N GLY A 191 15.76 7.31 -4.21
CA GLY A 191 15.25 5.99 -3.85
C GLY A 191 15.19 5.04 -5.05
N ARG A 192 14.41 3.98 -4.90
CA ARG A 192 14.20 2.91 -5.90
C ARG A 192 12.74 2.51 -6.04
N HIS A 193 11.82 3.17 -5.34
CA HIS A 193 10.40 2.90 -5.49
C HIS A 193 9.97 3.26 -6.94
N PRO A 194 9.04 2.50 -7.56
CA PRO A 194 8.64 2.75 -8.95
C PRO A 194 7.99 4.12 -9.20
N PHE A 195 7.41 4.75 -8.17
CA PHE A 195 6.81 6.08 -8.20
C PHE A 195 6.95 6.73 -6.81
N GLN A 196 6.67 8.01 -6.65
CA GLN A 196 6.90 8.71 -5.39
C GLN A 196 5.78 8.42 -4.36
N VAL A 197 6.16 8.02 -3.15
CA VAL A 197 5.26 7.83 -2.00
C VAL A 197 5.72 8.71 -0.84
N ASP A 198 4.96 9.76 -0.57
CA ASP A 198 5.22 10.71 0.51
C ASP A 198 4.52 10.29 1.79
N PHE A 199 5.28 9.77 2.75
CA PHE A 199 4.74 9.36 4.04
C PHE A 199 4.52 10.55 4.98
N ILE A 200 3.29 10.70 5.46
CA ILE A 200 2.89 11.67 6.48
C ILE A 200 2.62 10.94 7.79
N PHE A 201 3.49 11.15 8.77
CA PHE A 201 3.46 10.47 10.06
C PHE A 201 2.59 11.20 11.06
N VAL A 202 1.54 10.54 11.56
CA VAL A 202 0.60 11.14 12.50
C VAL A 202 0.43 10.31 13.77
N ASN A 203 0.19 10.99 14.89
CA ASN A 203 -0.11 10.34 16.18
C ASN A 203 -1.61 10.08 16.37
N THR A 204 -2.47 10.74 15.60
CA THR A 204 -3.92 10.56 15.67
C THR A 204 -4.37 9.48 14.68
N MET A 205 -5.53 8.87 14.96
CA MET A 205 -6.15 7.92 14.04
C MET A 205 -6.89 8.62 12.90
N THR A 206 -7.31 9.87 13.12
CA THR A 206 -8.10 10.67 12.18
C THR A 206 -7.37 11.98 11.91
N ILE A 207 -7.33 12.38 10.64
CA ILE A 207 -6.72 13.61 10.13
C ILE A 207 -7.78 14.30 9.30
N ASN A 208 -7.93 15.62 9.46
CA ASN A 208 -8.78 16.43 8.61
C ASN A 208 -7.90 17.38 7.81
N GLU A 209 -7.91 17.26 6.50
CA GLU A 209 -7.12 18.07 5.58
C GLU A 209 -8.01 18.52 4.42
N GLU A 210 -8.12 19.82 4.19
CA GLU A 210 -8.84 20.40 3.04
C GLU A 210 -10.29 19.89 2.82
N ASN A 211 -11.02 19.61 3.92
CA ASN A 211 -12.36 19.00 3.97
C ASN A 211 -12.43 17.48 3.71
N GLU A 212 -11.30 16.81 3.59
CA GLU A 212 -11.19 15.36 3.54
C GLU A 212 -10.78 14.80 4.90
N THR A 213 -11.25 13.59 5.21
CA THR A 213 -10.91 12.89 6.44
C THR A 213 -10.11 11.64 6.12
N PHE A 214 -8.87 11.60 6.61
CA PHE A 214 -7.99 10.45 6.48
C PHE A 214 -7.91 9.68 7.80
N THR A 215 -7.78 8.36 7.68
CA THR A 215 -7.61 7.40 8.76
C THR A 215 -6.22 6.78 8.67
N ALA A 216 -5.30 7.28 9.48
CA ALA A 216 -3.96 6.71 9.58
C ALA A 216 -3.90 5.41 10.40
N ASN A 217 -5.05 4.94 10.90
CA ASN A 217 -5.16 3.71 11.66
C ASN A 217 -5.01 2.50 10.74
N VAL A 218 -3.76 2.15 10.47
CA VAL A 218 -3.41 0.86 9.92
C VAL A 218 -3.33 -0.14 11.07
N ARG A 219 -4.49 -0.44 11.68
CA ARG A 219 -4.69 -1.79 12.24
C ARG A 219 -4.77 -2.73 11.04
N MET A 220 -3.58 -3.08 10.57
CA MET A 220 -3.28 -4.11 9.58
C MET A 220 -3.20 -5.48 10.25
#